data_AF-A0A645FIB0-F1
#
_entry.id   AF-A0A645FIB0-F1
#
_cell.length_a   1.000
_cell.length_b   1.000
_cell.length_c   1.000
_cell.angle_alpha   90.00
_cell.angle_beta   90.00
_cell.angle_gamma   90.00
#
_symmetry.space_group_name_H-M   'P 1'
#
loop_
_entity.id
_entity.type
_entity.pdbx_description
1 polymer ?
#
loop_
_entity_poly.entity_id
_entity_poly.type
_entity_poly.pdbx_seq_one_letter_code
_entity_poly.pdbx_strand_id
1 'polypeptide(L)'
;MCLDIGHDTRNGKDPVKDLKKYHSRVFDIHIKDVTGSTKAGYSVEIGRGIIDIPAFVNMLRKVGYDGVCSLEHERNMKDPFIGIAESIGYFRGVIATTKKK
;
A
#
# COMPACT_ATOMS: atom_id res chain seq x y z
N MET A 1 -14.55 -2.10 5.23
CA MET A 1 -13.94 -0.90 4.62
C MET A 1 -13.01 -1.33 3.52
N CYS A 2 -12.82 -0.49 2.50
CA CYS A 2 -11.60 -0.53 1.69
C CYS A 2 -10.53 0.23 2.47
N LEU A 3 -9.43 -0.43 2.84
CA LEU A 3 -8.29 0.24 3.48
C LEU A 3 -7.38 0.79 2.38
N ASP A 4 -7.45 2.10 2.16
CA ASP A 4 -6.51 2.81 1.30
C ASP A 4 -5.30 3.26 2.11
N ILE A 5 -4.15 2.63 1.87
CA ILE A 5 -2.94 2.87 2.67
C ILE A 5 -2.33 4.25 2.41
N GLY A 6 -2.56 4.86 1.25
CA GLY A 6 -2.07 6.19 0.92
C GLY A 6 -2.91 7.28 1.56
N HIS A 7 -4.24 7.18 1.49
CA HIS A 7 -5.13 8.11 2.17
C HIS A 7 -5.00 8.02 3.69
N ASP A 8 -4.90 6.81 4.25
CA ASP A 8 -4.68 6.62 5.67
C ASP A 8 -3.37 7.29 6.14
N THR A 9 -2.28 7.08 5.39
CA THR A 9 -0.99 7.74 5.64
C THR A 9 -1.08 9.26 5.54
N ARG A 10 -1.73 9.81 4.50
CA ARG A 10 -1.91 11.27 4.31
C ARG A 10 -2.81 11.92 5.36
N ASN A 11 -3.57 11.12 6.10
CA ASN A 11 -4.34 11.53 7.27
C ASN A 11 -3.53 11.43 8.59
N GLY A 12 -2.21 11.22 8.50
CA GLY A 12 -1.32 11.09 9.65
C GLY A 12 -1.49 9.79 10.42
N LYS A 13 -2.07 8.75 9.80
CA LYS A 13 -2.24 7.43 10.39
C LYS A 13 -1.19 6.45 9.88
N ASP A 14 -1.13 5.29 10.53
CA ASP A 14 -0.17 4.24 10.25
C ASP A 14 -0.97 3.03 9.71
N PRO A 15 -0.91 2.77 8.40
CA PRO A 15 -1.74 1.73 7.78
C PRO A 15 -1.38 0.32 8.27
N VAL A 16 -0.18 0.10 8.81
CA VAL A 16 0.23 -1.18 9.39
C VAL A 16 -0.47 -1.39 10.74
N LYS A 17 -0.53 -0.34 11.57
CA LYS A 17 -1.26 -0.38 12.85
C LYS A 17 -2.76 -0.47 12.64
N ASP A 18 -3.29 0.26 11.66
CA ASP A 18 -4.73 0.28 11.39
C ASP A 18 -5.20 -1.02 10.74
N LEU A 19 -4.42 -1.62 9.84
CA LEU A 19 -4.67 -3.00 9.40
C LEU A 19 -4.69 -3.97 10.58
N LYS A 20 -3.69 -3.92 11.47
CA LYS A 20 -3.66 -4.77 12.67
C LYS A 20 -4.91 -4.60 13.55
N LYS A 21 -5.38 -3.36 13.71
CA LYS A 21 -6.50 -3.04 14.60
C LYS A 21 -7.85 -3.39 13.98
N TYR A 22 -8.01 -3.19 12.68
CA TYR A 22 -9.31 -3.22 12.01
C TYR A 22 -9.48 -4.39 11.03
N HIS A 23 -8.54 -5.34 10.94
CA HIS A 23 -8.54 -6.41 9.93
C HIS A 23 -9.88 -7.15 9.81
N SER A 24 -10.63 -7.35 10.89
CA SER A 24 -11.94 -8.05 10.87
C SER A 24 -13.04 -7.30 10.10
N ARG A 25 -12.77 -6.04 9.71
CA ARG A 25 -13.67 -5.19 8.93
C ARG A 25 -12.96 -4.57 7.72
N VAL A 26 -11.78 -5.03 7.33
CA VAL A 26 -11.11 -4.68 6.08
C VAL A 26 -11.51 -5.73 5.05
N PHE A 27 -12.26 -5.33 4.02
CA PHE A 27 -12.81 -6.23 3.00
C PHE A 27 -12.18 -6.03 1.62
N ASP A 28 -11.47 -4.92 1.44
CA ASP A 28 -10.69 -4.60 0.25
C ASP A 28 -9.52 -3.69 0.65
N ILE A 29 -8.48 -3.61 -0.17
CA ILE A 29 -7.31 -2.78 0.08
C ILE A 29 -6.88 -2.09 -1.21
N HIS A 30 -6.78 -0.76 -1.17
CA HIS A 30 -6.09 0.01 -2.19
C HIS A 30 -4.62 0.21 -1.76
N ILE A 31 -3.70 -0.33 -2.55
CA ILE A 31 -2.27 -0.09 -2.41
C ILE A 31 -1.86 1.07 -3.31
N LYS A 32 -1.07 1.97 -2.75
CA LYS A 32 -0.39 3.10 -3.39
C LYS A 32 0.74 3.54 -2.47
N ASP A 33 1.55 4.49 -2.89
CA ASP A 33 2.57 5.08 -2.04
C ASP A 33 2.52 6.60 -2.15
N VAL A 34 2.95 7.29 -1.11
CA VAL A 34 2.80 8.74 -0.98
C VAL A 34 4.07 9.39 -0.46
N THR A 35 4.32 10.63 -0.85
CA THR A 35 5.53 11.38 -0.46
C THR A 35 5.50 11.94 0.96
N GLY A 36 4.36 11.90 1.66
CA GLY A 36 4.23 12.48 2.99
C GLY A 36 2.94 12.10 3.72
N SER A 37 2.94 12.25 5.05
CA SER A 37 1.84 11.86 5.95
C SER A 37 0.83 12.99 6.24
N THR A 38 0.78 13.99 5.36
CA THR A 38 -0.14 15.11 5.46
C THR A 38 -0.87 15.30 4.13
N LYS A 39 -1.86 16.20 4.11
CA LYS A 39 -2.58 16.57 2.89
C LYS A 39 -1.65 16.99 1.73
N ALA A 40 -0.48 17.56 2.03
CA ALA A 40 0.50 17.99 1.04
C ALA A 40 1.25 16.82 0.36
N GLY A 41 1.25 15.63 0.96
CA GLY A 41 1.76 14.41 0.32
C GLY A 41 0.92 14.06 -0.91
N TYR A 42 1.56 13.46 -1.90
CA TYR A 42 0.93 13.07 -3.17
C TYR A 42 1.39 11.68 -3.60
N SER A 43 0.62 11.04 -4.49
CA SER A 43 0.87 9.68 -4.96
C SER A 43 2.16 9.59 -5.77
N VAL A 44 2.93 8.54 -5.54
CA VAL A 44 4.17 8.20 -6.24
C VAL A 44 4.21 6.69 -6.51
N GLU A 45 5.12 6.22 -7.35
CA GLU A 45 5.35 4.80 -7.58
C GLU A 45 5.66 4.07 -6.26
N ILE A 46 5.08 2.87 -6.10
CA ILE A 46 5.25 2.09 -4.87
C ILE A 46 6.73 1.78 -4.63
N GLY A 47 7.22 2.11 -3.43
CA GLY A 47 8.61 1.94 -3.03
C GLY A 47 9.45 3.21 -3.11
N ARG A 48 8.89 4.32 -3.63
CA ARG A 48 9.55 5.64 -3.65
C ARG A 48 8.98 6.62 -2.63
N GLY A 49 7.88 6.27 -1.96
CA GLY A 49 7.25 7.10 -0.96
C GLY A 49 7.68 6.73 0.46
N ILE A 50 6.81 7.04 1.42
CA ILE A 50 7.09 6.93 2.86
C ILE A 50 6.41 5.72 3.51
N ILE A 51 5.55 4.99 2.79
CA ILE A 51 4.83 3.86 3.37
C ILE A 51 5.79 2.67 3.50
N ASP A 52 5.84 2.05 4.68
CA ASP A 52 6.60 0.81 4.89
C ASP A 52 5.85 -0.39 4.28
N ILE A 53 6.04 -0.57 2.98
CA ILE A 53 5.43 -1.65 2.19
C ILE A 53 5.83 -3.05 2.72
N PRO A 54 7.12 -3.33 3.05
CA PRO A 54 7.48 -4.61 3.69
C PRO A 54 6.74 -4.89 5.01
N ALA A 55 6.61 -3.90 5.89
CA ALA A 55 5.86 -4.06 7.14
C ALA A 55 4.37 -4.29 6.87
N PHE A 56 3.79 -3.58 5.91
CA PHE A 56 2.39 -3.78 5.50
C PHE A 56 2.15 -5.20 4.98
N VAL A 57 3.00 -5.70 4.08
CA VAL A 57 2.91 -7.08 3.56
C VAL A 57 3.05 -8.12 4.66
N ASN A 58 3.97 -7.91 5.62
CA ASN A 58 4.10 -8.80 6.78
C ASN A 58 2.85 -8.75 7.68
N MET A 59 2.19 -7.60 7.81
CA MET A 59 0.96 -7.49 8.57
C MET A 59 -0.21 -8.20 7.87
N LEU A 60 -0.34 -8.10 6.54
CA LEU A 60 -1.35 -8.84 5.77
C LEU A 60 -1.28 -10.34 6.10
N ARG A 61 -0.08 -10.92 6.07
CA ARG A 61 0.14 -12.33 6.44
C ARG A 61 -0.21 -12.60 7.90
N LYS A 62 0.18 -11.70 8.80
CA LYS A 62 -0.05 -11.85 10.24
C LYS A 62 -1.54 -11.86 10.60
N VAL A 63 -2.34 -11.03 9.94
CA VAL A 63 -3.80 -10.96 10.17
C VAL A 63 -4.59 -11.93 9.30
N GLY A 64 -3.91 -12.66 8.40
CA GLY A 64 -4.54 -13.64 7.52
C GLY A 64 -5.46 -13.01 6.47
N TYR A 65 -5.16 -11.80 5.99
CA TYR A 65 -5.95 -11.18 4.92
C TYR A 65 -5.78 -11.96 3.62
N ASP A 66 -6.90 -12.43 3.07
CA ASP A 66 -6.99 -13.30 1.88
C ASP A 66 -7.71 -12.64 0.69
N GLY A 67 -8.10 -11.37 0.84
CA GLY A 67 -8.66 -10.56 -0.23
C GLY A 67 -7.61 -10.02 -1.22
N VAL A 68 -8.02 -9.04 -2.03
CA VAL A 68 -7.15 -8.43 -3.05
C VAL A 68 -6.46 -7.18 -2.50
N CYS A 69 -5.22 -6.96 -2.92
CA CYS A 69 -4.53 -5.68 -2.81
C CYS A 69 -4.53 -5.02 -4.20
N SER A 70 -5.45 -4.09 -4.42
CA SER A 70 -5.69 -3.43 -5.70
C SER A 70 -4.79 -2.20 -5.83
N LEU A 71 -3.99 -2.11 -6.89
CA LEU A 71 -3.21 -0.91 -7.16
C LEU A 71 -4.13 0.23 -7.61
N GLU A 72 -4.12 1.34 -6.88
CA GLU A 72 -4.74 2.60 -7.31
C GLU A 72 -3.64 3.62 -7.65
N HIS A 73 -3.29 3.73 -8.93
CA HIS A 73 -2.19 4.57 -9.40
C HIS A 73 -2.68 5.95 -9.85
N GLU A 74 -2.47 6.95 -9.00
CA GLU A 74 -2.97 8.33 -9.20
C GLU A 74 -1.84 9.30 -9.59
N ARG A 75 -0.86 8.82 -10.38
CA ARG A 75 0.27 9.61 -10.88
C ARG A 75 0.32 9.51 -12.40
N ASN A 76 0.67 10.61 -13.07
CA ASN A 76 0.81 10.68 -14.53
C ASN A 76 -0.38 10.04 -15.30
N MET A 77 -1.63 10.29 -14.88
CA MET A 77 -2.82 9.56 -15.34
C MET A 77 -3.09 9.58 -16.85
N LYS A 78 -2.46 10.50 -17.60
CA LYS A 78 -2.54 10.52 -19.08
C LYS A 78 -1.67 9.47 -19.74
N ASP A 79 -0.61 9.02 -19.06
CA ASP A 79 0.35 8.03 -19.51
C ASP A 79 0.95 7.27 -18.30
N PRO A 80 0.15 6.45 -17.58
CA PRO A 80 0.53 5.90 -16.28
C PRO A 80 1.30 4.57 -16.38
N PHE A 81 1.49 4.02 -17.58
CA PHE A 81 1.88 2.61 -17.78
C PHE A 81 3.21 2.25 -17.11
N ILE A 82 4.22 3.13 -17.20
CA ILE A 82 5.53 2.89 -16.58
C ILE A 82 5.44 2.91 -15.06
N GLY A 83 4.71 3.87 -14.49
CA GLY A 83 4.53 3.97 -13.03
C GLY A 83 3.73 2.80 -12.46
N ILE A 84 2.74 2.30 -13.21
CA ILE A 84 1.99 1.08 -12.88
C ILE A 84 2.93 -0.13 -12.89
N ALA A 85 3.70 -0.32 -13.97
CA ALA A 85 4.60 -1.46 -14.13
C ALA A 85 5.65 -1.51 -13.02
N GLU A 86 6.25 -0.35 -12.69
CA GLU A 86 7.19 -0.22 -11.59
C GLU A 86 6.55 -0.58 -10.24
N SER A 87 5.39 -0.01 -9.94
CA SER A 87 4.70 -0.22 -8.66
C SER A 87 4.34 -1.69 -8.43
N ILE A 88 3.82 -2.36 -9.46
CA ILE A 88 3.51 -3.79 -9.41
C ILE A 88 4.78 -4.63 -9.26
N GLY A 89 5.84 -4.29 -9.99
CA GLY A 89 7.14 -4.97 -9.91
C GLY A 89 7.73 -4.91 -8.51
N TYR A 90 7.77 -3.72 -7.92
CA TYR A 90 8.24 -3.52 -6.55
C TYR A 90 7.39 -4.31 -5.54
N PHE A 91 6.07 -4.17 -5.59
CA PHE A 91 5.17 -4.84 -4.63
C PHE A 91 5.30 -6.38 -4.70
N ARG A 92 5.38 -6.95 -5.90
CA ARG A 92 5.65 -8.39 -6.10
C ARG A 92 7.02 -8.80 -5.57
N GLY A 93 8.05 -7.99 -5.77
CA GLY A 93 9.39 -8.21 -5.21
C GLY A 93 9.37 -8.25 -3.68
N VAL A 94 8.66 -7.31 -3.03
CA VAL A 94 8.48 -7.30 -1.58
C VAL A 94 7.74 -8.56 -1.12
N ILE A 95 6.66 -8.96 -1.80
CA ILE A 95 5.94 -10.21 -1.46
C ILE A 95 6.89 -11.41 -1.52
N ALA A 96 7.68 -11.55 -2.58
CA ALA A 96 8.60 -12.68 -2.75
C ALA A 96 9.68 -12.72 -1.67
N THR A 97 10.29 -11.57 -1.36
CA THR A 97 11.45 -11.46 -0.46
C THR A 97 11.10 -11.49 1.03
N THR A 98 9.88 -11.09 1.39
CA THR A 98 9.43 -11.10 2.81
C THR A 98 8.75 -12.41 3.23
N LYS A 99 8.57 -13.36 2.31
CA LYS A 99 7.99 -14.68 2.61
C LYS A 99 8.94 -15.44 3.56
N LYS A 100 8.47 -15.82 4.75
CA LYS A 100 9.23 -16.70 5.64
C LYS A 100 9.40 -18.07 4.96
N LYS A 101 10.62 -18.61 5.04
CA LYS A 101 10.91 -20.00 4.65
C LYS A 101 10.25 -20.97 5.61
#